data_AF-A0A0H2XG64-F1
#
_entry.id   AF-A0A0H2XG64-F1
#
_cell.length_a   1.000
_cell.length_b   1.000
_cell.length_c   1.000
_cell.angle_alpha   90.00
_cell.angle_beta   90.00
_cell.angle_gamma   90.00
#
_symmetry.space_group_name_H-M   'P 1'
#
loop_
_entity.id
_entity.type
_entity.pdbx_description
1 polymer ?
#
loop_
_entity_poly.entity_id
_entity_poly.type
_entity_poly.pdbx_seq_one_letter_code
_entity_poly.pdbx_strand_id
1 'polypeptide(L)' 'MDAFDKYYLFDHDGNKMFSVTPHFKDGRHLVVGLKHTKFNGRRWYLDDYELKTLIDNEQMELGHQTSLFEYI' A
#
# COMPACT_ATOMS: atom_id res chain seq x y z
N MET A 1 8.48 1.80 17.50
CA MET A 1 7.87 1.60 16.18
C MET A 1 8.85 2.17 15.18
N ASP A 2 9.58 1.29 14.50
CA ASP A 2 10.66 1.68 13.59
C ASP A 2 10.09 2.38 12.35
N ALA A 3 10.85 3.34 11.82
CA ALA A 3 10.43 4.40 10.90
C ALA A 3 10.03 3.96 9.47
N PHE A 4 9.68 2.70 9.22
CA PHE A 4 9.44 2.20 7.86
C PHE A 4 8.44 1.03 7.77
N ASP A 5 7.41 0.97 8.63
CA ASP A 5 6.35 -0.04 8.47
C ASP A 5 5.53 0.23 7.20
N LYS A 6 6.04 -0.32 6.09
CA LYS A 6 5.35 -0.40 4.81
C LYS A 6 4.12 -1.28 4.97
N TYR A 7 3.00 -0.82 4.43
CA TYR A 7 1.77 -1.60 4.36
C TYR A 7 1.39 -1.88 2.90
N TYR A 8 0.32 -2.63 2.70
CA TYR A 8 -0.15 -3.07 1.39
C TYR A 8 -1.61 -2.73 1.18
N LEU A 9 -1.96 -2.47 -0.08
CA LEU A 9 -3.33 -2.30 -0.53
C LEU A 9 -3.76 -3.53 -1.34
N PHE A 10 -4.97 -3.99 -1.09
CA PHE A 10 -5.51 -5.23 -1.65
C PHE A 10 -6.75 -4.94 -2.48
N ASP A 11 -6.97 -5.71 -3.54
CA ASP A 11 -8.27 -5.70 -4.23
C ASP A 11 -9.31 -6.51 -3.45
N HIS A 12 -10.56 -6.51 -3.93
CA HIS A 12 -11.66 -7.25 -3.31
C HIS A 12 -11.45 -8.78 -3.28
N ASP A 13 -10.56 -9.31 -4.13
CA ASP A 13 -10.22 -10.73 -4.19
C ASP A 13 -9.10 -11.08 -3.19
N GLY A 14 -8.58 -10.09 -2.45
CA GLY A 14 -7.49 -10.26 -1.50
C GLY A 14 -6.12 -10.34 -2.17
N ASN A 15 -5.98 -9.95 -3.44
CA ASN A 15 -4.69 -9.85 -4.09
C ASN A 15 -3.99 -8.55 -3.69
N LYS A 16 -2.68 -8.63 -3.43
CA LYS A 16 -1.87 -7.44 -3.17
C LYS A 16 -1.65 -6.65 -4.45
N MET A 17 -2.06 -5.39 -4.44
CA MET A 17 -2.00 -4.50 -5.61
C MET A 17 -0.88 -3.49 -5.49
N PHE A 18 -0.73 -2.89 -4.30
CA PHE A 18 0.28 -1.87 -4.05
C PHE A 18 1.04 -2.14 -2.76
N SER A 19 2.26 -1.65 -2.69
CA SER A 19 2.92 -1.35 -1.42
C SER A 19 2.98 0.14 -1.18
N VAL A 20 2.75 0.54 0.06
CA VAL A 20 2.76 1.93 0.49
C VAL A 20 3.82 2.11 1.58
N THR A 21 4.73 3.06 1.35
CA THR A 21 5.76 3.43 2.33
C THR A 21 5.53 4.88 2.75
N PRO A 22 5.10 5.13 4.00
CA PRO A 22 4.94 6.48 4.51
C PRO A 22 6.31 7.15 4.69
N HIS A 23 6.43 8.37 4.19
CA HIS A 23 7.56 9.26 4.48
C HIS A 23 7.15 10.25 5.58
N PHE A 24 7.52 9.93 6.82
CA PHE A 24 7.16 10.75 7.99
C PHE A 24 7.74 12.18 7.99
N LYS A 25 8.73 12.47 7.14
CA LYS A 25 9.38 13.79 7.08
C LYS A 25 8.59 14.82 6.28
N ASP A 26 7.86 14.39 5.25
CA ASP A 26 7.15 15.27 4.31
C ASP A 26 5.64 14.99 4.25
N GLY A 27 5.15 13.99 4.99
CA GLY A 27 3.73 13.60 5.01
C GLY A 27 3.27 12.93 3.73
N ARG A 28 4.19 12.51 2.86
CA ARG A 28 3.86 11.83 1.59
C ARG A 28 4.00 10.33 1.71
N HIS A 29 3.37 9.63 0.79
CA HIS A 29 3.36 8.19 0.68
C HIS A 29 3.94 7.77 -0.66
N LEU A 30 4.97 6.95 -0.61
CA LEU A 30 5.47 6.26 -1.78
C LEU A 30 4.58 5.05 -2.06
N VAL A 31 3.81 5.09 -3.14
CA VAL A 31 2.95 3.99 -3.59
C VAL A 31 3.58 3.32 -4.80
N VAL A 32 3.76 2.00 -4.75
CA VAL A 32 4.37 1.21 -5.82
C VAL A 32 3.45 0.05 -6.19
N GLY A 33 3.11 -0.06 -7.46
CA GLY A 33 2.34 -1.19 -7.98
C GLY A 33 3.18 -2.46 -8.04
N LEU A 34 2.62 -3.57 -7.57
CA LEU A 34 3.33 -4.83 -7.44
C LEU A 34 3.44 -5.59 -8.77
N LYS A 35 4.45 -6.46 -8.90
CA LYS A 35 4.62 -7.33 -10.07
C LYS A 35 3.40 -8.24 -10.24
N HIS A 36 3.06 -8.53 -11.50
CA HIS A 36 1.89 -9.33 -11.89
C HIS A 36 0.53 -8.68 -11.60
N THR A 37 0.49 -7.38 -11.32
CA THR A 37 -0.75 -6.59 -11.23
C THR A 37 -0.89 -5.66 -12.43
N LYS A 38 -2.09 -5.11 -12.66
CA LYS A 38 -2.32 -4.05 -13.67
C LYS A 38 -1.52 -2.77 -13.42
N PHE A 39 -0.89 -2.64 -12.24
CA PHE A 39 -0.10 -1.49 -11.82
C PHE A 39 1.41 -1.75 -11.82
N ASN A 40 1.86 -2.90 -12.31
CA ASN A 40 3.27 -3.26 -12.31
C ASN A 40 4.16 -2.14 -12.89
N GLY A 41 5.19 -1.75 -12.12
CA GLY A 41 6.15 -0.72 -12.51
C GLY A 41 5.65 0.73 -12.33
N ARG A 42 4.38 0.93 -11.94
CA ARG A 42 3.86 2.26 -11.64
C ARG A 42 4.27 2.69 -10.23
N ARG A 43 4.60 3.97 -10.09
CA ARG A 43 5.04 4.58 -8.85
C ARG A 43 4.43 5.97 -8.70
N TRP A 44 3.95 6.27 -7.50
CA TRP A 44 3.43 7.58 -7.15
C TRP A 44 4.01 8.05 -5.82
N TYR A 45 4.05 9.38 -5.68
CA TYR A 45 4.34 10.07 -4.44
C TYR A 45 3.11 10.90 -4.11
N LEU A 46 2.29 10.38 -3.21
CA LEU A 46 0.94 10.89 -2.94
C LEU A 46 0.88 11.50 -1.55
N ASP A 47 0.14 12.58 -1.37
CA ASP A 47 -0.30 12.98 -0.03
C ASP A 47 -1.48 12.10 0.46
N ASP A 48 -1.96 12.35 1.69
CA ASP A 48 -3.07 11.61 2.28
C ASP A 48 -4.37 11.68 1.45
N TYR A 49 -4.66 12.83 0.84
CA TYR A 49 -5.86 13.05 0.04
C TYR A 49 -5.78 12.31 -1.29
N GLU A 50 -4.64 12.40 -1.97
CA GLU A 50 -4.39 11.71 -3.22
C GLU A 50 -4.36 10.18 -3.01
N LEU A 51 -3.75 9.72 -1.92
CA LEU A 51 -3.75 8.31 -1.54
C LEU A 51 -5.16 7.80 -1.28
N LYS A 52 -5.97 8.54 -0.51
CA LYS A 52 -7.37 8.17 -0.27
C LYS A 52 -8.15 8.09 -1.57
N THR A 53 -7.94 9.06 -2.47
CA THR A 53 -8.59 9.08 -3.78
C THR A 53 -8.22 7.87 -4.63
N LEU A 54 -6.95 7.44 -4.60
CA LEU A 54 -6.51 6.21 -5.27
C LEU A 54 -7.22 4.98 -4.69
N ILE A 55 -7.27 4.87 -3.36
CA ILE A 55 -7.91 3.76 -2.64
C ILE A 55 -9.39 3.67 -3.01
N ASP A 56 -10.11 4.79 -2.97
CA ASP A 56 -11.55 4.85 -3.27
C ASP A 56 -11.82 4.48 -4.75
N ASN A 57 -11.04 5.05 -5.69
CA ASN A 57 -11.24 4.83 -7.12
C ASN A 57 -10.97 3.39 -7.55
N GLU A 58 -9.93 2.78 -6.97
CA GLU A 58 -9.55 1.40 -7.28
C GLU A 58 -10.23 0.38 -6.36
N GLN A 59 -11.09 0.83 -5.44
CA GLN A 59 -11.83 0.00 -4.48
C GLN A 59 -10.90 -0.93 -3.69
N MET A 60 -9.83 -0.33 -3.15
CA MET A 60 -8.78 -1.06 -2.45
C MET A 60 -9.04 -1.09 -0.94
N GLU A 61 -8.56 -2.14 -0.28
CA GLU A 61 -8.62 -2.27 1.16
C GLU A 61 -7.22 -2.23 1.79
N LEU A 62 -7.11 -1.59 2.94
CA LEU A 62 -5.92 -1.66 3.78
C LEU A 62 -5.85 -3.03 4.43
N GLY A 63 -4.86 -3.83 4.03
CA GLY A 63 -4.58 -5.11 4.67
C GLY A 63 -3.27 -5.05 5.45
N HIS A 64 -3.29 -5.56 6.67
CA HIS A 64 -2.08 -6.07 7.30
C HIS A 64 -2.04 -7.56 6.99
N GLN A 65 -0.98 -8.02 6.32
CA GLN A 65 -0.74 -9.45 6.30
C GLN A 65 -0.22 -9.82 7.69
N THR A 66 -1.12 -10.18 8.61
CA THR A 66 -0.76 -11.01 9.75
C THR A 66 -0.40 -12.37 9.19
N SER A 67 0.90 -12.63 9.05
CA SER A 67 1.37 -13.97 8.69
C SER A 67 0.82 -14.95 9.74
N LEU A 68 0.23 -16.06 9.29
CA LEU A 68 -0.14 -17.19 10.16
C LEU A 68 1.06 -17.78 10.93
N PHE A 69 2.29 -17.36 10.62
CA PHE A 69 3.53 -17.81 11.24
C PHE A 69 4.14 -16.83 12.26
N GLU A 70 3.47 -15.74 12.62
CA GLU A 70 3.93 -14.84 13.70
C GLU A 70 3.41 -15.28 15.09
N TYR A 71 3.75 -16.50 15.52
CA TYR A 71 3.97 -16.84 16.94
C TYR A 71 4.51 -18.28 17.07
N ILE A 72 5.81 -18.42 17.38
CA ILE A 72 6.35 -19.54 18.17
C ILE A 72 7.30 -18.91 19.20
#